data_AF-A0A0L7L4Z5-F1
#
_entry.id   AF-A0A0L7L4Z5-F1
#
_cell.length_a   1.000
_cell.length_b   1.000
_cell.length_c   1.000
_cell.angle_alpha   90.00
_cell.angle_beta   90.00
_cell.angle_gamma   90.00
#
_symmetry.space_group_name_H-M   'P 1'
#
loop_
_entity.id
_entity.type
_entity.pdbx_description
1 polymer ?
#
loop_
_entity_poly.entity_id
_entity_poly.type
_entity_poly.pdbx_seq_one_letter_code
_entity_poly.pdbx_strand_id
1 'polypeptide(L)' 'MGDGNDNISVDILLKATGNAPIMKKKKWAVDAEKQIGWIIEFVKKYLKLEPDEKLVSVL' A
#
# COMPACT_ATOMS: atom_id res chain seq x y z
N MET A 1 -20.13 -25.88 -13.23
CA MET A 1 -18.73 -25.59 -12.85
C MET A 1 -18.52 -24.09 -12.91
N GLY A 2 -18.39 -23.42 -11.76
CA GLY A 2 -17.81 -22.08 -11.72
C GLY A 2 -16.30 -22.25 -11.57
N ASP A 3 -15.53 -21.70 -12.50
CA ASP A 3 -14.07 -21.69 -12.44
C ASP A 3 -13.65 -20.73 -11.31
N GLY A 4 -13.38 -21.29 -10.13
CA GLY A 4 -13.14 -20.58 -8.87
C GLY A 4 -11.74 -19.99 -8.79
N ASN A 5 -11.43 -19.06 -9.69
CA ASN A 5 -10.36 -18.10 -9.47
C ASN A 5 -10.99 -16.84 -8.87
N ASP A 6 -11.55 -16.97 -7.67
CA ASP A 6 -11.91 -15.83 -6.85
C ASP A 6 -10.60 -15.10 -6.52
N ASN A 7 -10.25 -14.08 -7.29
CA ASN A 7 -9.03 -13.30 -7.06
C ASN A 7 -9.12 -12.72 -5.64
N ILE A 8 -8.41 -13.36 -4.70
CA ILE A 8 -8.46 -13.01 -3.29
C ILE A 8 -7.82 -11.63 -3.18
N SER A 9 -8.61 -10.67 -2.72
CA SER A 9 -8.16 -9.31 -2.54
C SER A 9 -8.04 -8.97 -1.06
N VAL A 10 -6.98 -8.25 -0.72
CA VAL A 10 -6.70 -7.73 0.61
C VAL A 10 -6.87 -6.22 0.58
N ASP A 11 -7.61 -5.70 1.56
CA ASP A 11 -7.77 -4.27 1.72
C ASP A 11 -6.61 -3.65 2.52
N ILE A 12 -5.92 -2.70 1.90
CA ILE A 12 -4.89 -1.88 2.53
C ILE A 12 -5.50 -0.54 2.93
N LEU A 13 -5.37 -0.19 4.21
CA LEU A 13 -5.77 1.10 4.75
C LEU A 13 -4.53 1.92 5.14
N LEU A 14 -4.29 3.03 4.45
CA LEU A 14 -3.24 3.99 4.81
C LEU A 14 -3.83 5.08 5.71
N LYS A 15 -3.20 5.28 6.87
CA LYS A 15 -3.49 6.38 7.79
C LYS A 15 -2.34 7.37 7.76
N ALA A 16 -2.66 8.66 7.65
CA ALA A 16 -1.66 9.71 7.79
C ALA A 16 -1.15 9.74 9.24
N THR A 17 0.15 9.92 9.43
CA THR A 17 0.81 10.05 10.73
C THR A 17 1.85 11.15 10.67
N GLY A 18 2.07 11.87 11.78
CA GLY A 18 3.04 12.95 11.88
C GLY A 18 2.83 14.05 10.83
N ASN A 19 3.91 14.41 10.14
CA ASN A 19 3.93 15.45 9.10
C ASN A 19 3.67 14.90 7.68
N ALA A 20 3.27 13.62 7.55
CA ALA A 20 2.99 13.04 6.25
C ALA A 20 1.78 13.73 5.57
N PRO A 21 1.77 13.87 4.23
CA PRO A 21 0.69 14.55 3.52
C PRO A 21 -0.66 13.85 3.72
N ILE A 22 -1.75 14.64 3.85
CA ILE A 22 -3.11 14.13 4.01
C ILE A 22 -3.57 13.47 2.71
N MET A 23 -3.68 12.15 2.73
CA MET A 23 -4.11 11.35 1.57
C MET A 23 -5.62 11.43 1.33
N LYS A 24 -6.02 11.71 0.09
CA LYS A 24 -7.44 11.74 -0.35
C LYS A 24 -8.05 10.35 -0.46
N LYS A 25 -7.30 9.39 -1.01
CA LYS A 25 -7.69 7.97 -1.02
C LYS A 25 -6.96 7.30 0.14
N LYS A 26 -7.68 6.52 0.95
CA LYS A 26 -7.12 5.84 2.14
C LYS A 26 -7.18 4.33 2.04
N LYS A 27 -8.03 3.79 1.16
CA LYS A 27 -8.31 2.36 1.02
C LYS A 27 -8.01 1.88 -0.40
N TRP A 28 -7.31 0.76 -0.51
CA TRP A 28 -7.02 0.07 -1.78
C TRP A 28 -7.21 -1.43 -1.60
N ALA A 29 -7.93 -2.05 -2.53
CA ALA A 29 -7.90 -3.50 -2.68
C ALA A 29 -6.66 -3.86 -3.50
N VAL A 30 -5.84 -4.77 -2.97
CA VAL A 30 -4.69 -5.35 -3.67
C VAL A 30 -4.90 -6.85 -3.80
N ASP A 31 -4.28 -7.43 -4.80
CA ASP A 31 -4.22 -8.88 -4.97
C ASP A 31 -3.39 -9.52 -3.83
N ALA A 32 -3.91 -10.58 -3.22
CA ALA A 32 -3.31 -11.27 -2.08
C ALA A 32 -1.95 -11.92 -2.39
N GLU A 33 -1.64 -12.16 -3.66
CA GLU A 33 -0.37 -12.73 -4.11
C GLU A 33 0.74 -11.65 -4.19
N LYS A 34 0.41 -10.36 -4.06
CA LYS A 34 1.41 -9.29 -4.08
C LYS A 34 2.29 -9.36 -2.84
N GLN A 35 3.61 -9.41 -3.08
CA GLN A 35 4.60 -9.33 -2.02
C GLN A 35 4.57 -7.96 -1.32
N ILE A 36 4.88 -7.95 -0.02
CA ILE A 36 4.95 -6.73 0.79
C ILE A 36 5.90 -5.68 0.19
N GLY A 37 7.00 -6.12 -0.43
CA GLY A 37 7.93 -5.20 -1.13
C GLY A 37 7.25 -4.39 -2.23
N TRP A 38 6.34 -4.99 -2.99
CA TRP A 38 5.56 -4.30 -4.02
C TRP A 38 4.63 -3.24 -3.40
N ILE A 39 4.01 -3.57 -2.26
CA ILE A 39 3.16 -2.64 -1.52
C ILE A 39 3.98 -1.42 -1.04
N ILE A 40 5.18 -1.64 -0.52
CA ILE A 40 6.08 -0.56 -0.07
C ILE A 40 6.45 0.37 -1.24
N GLU A 41 6.83 -0.20 -2.39
CA GLU A 41 7.14 0.59 -3.59
C GLU A 41 5.92 1.36 -4.10
N PHE A 42 4.76 0.71 -4.11
CA PHE A 42 3.48 1.32 -4.48
C PHE A 42 3.19 2.56 -3.62
N VAL A 43 3.30 2.43 -2.30
CA VAL A 43 3.04 3.55 -1.37
C VAL A 43 4.07 4.66 -1.52
N LYS A 44 5.37 4.32 -1.69
CA LYS A 44 6.42 5.33 -1.95
C LYS A 44 6.13 6.16 -3.20
N LYS A 45 5.76 5.50 -4.32
CA LYS A 45 5.38 6.17 -5.57
C LYS A 45 4.13 7.02 -5.40
N TYR A 46 3.13 6.52 -4.67
CA TYR A 46 1.89 7.25 -4.41
C TYR A 46 2.12 8.54 -3.60
N LEU A 47 2.99 8.47 -2.60
CA LEU A 47 3.35 9.60 -1.73
C LEU A 47 4.41 10.53 -2.35
N LYS A 48 5.04 10.15 -3.47
CA LYS A 48 6.15 10.86 -4.10
C LYS A 48 7.34 11.07 -3.15
N LEU A 49 7.63 10.08 -2.32
CA LEU A 49 8.77 10.12 -1.41
C LEU A 49 10.08 10.16 -2.20
N GLU A 50 11.00 11.00 -1.75
CA GLU A 50 12.36 11.01 -2.27
C GLU A 50 13.11 9.71 -1.87
N PRO A 51 14.14 9.29 -2.61
CA PRO A 51 14.85 8.03 -2.32
C PRO A 51 15.47 7.97 -0.92
N ASP A 52 15.77 9.13 -0.31
CA ASP A 52 16.30 9.23 1.05
C ASP A 52 15.18 9.21 2.12
N GLU A 53 13.92 9.45 1.75
CA GLU A 53 12.80 9.44 2.67
C GLU A 53 12.37 8.02 3.05
N LYS A 54 12.29 7.77 4.35
CA LYS A 54 11.90 6.46 4.90
C LYS A 54 10.40 6.39 5.12
N LEU A 55 9.75 5.44 4.43
CA LEU A 55 8.31 5.15 4.63
C LEU A 55 8.06 4.41 5.96
N VAL A 56 8.99 3.55 6.36
CA VAL A 56 8.90 2.76 7.59
C VAL A 56 9.99 3.21 8.55
N SER A 57 9.61 3.52 9.79
CA SER A 57 10.54 3.67 10.90
C SER A 57 10.56 2.34 11.65
N VAL A 58 11.72 1.69 11.70
CA VAL A 58 11.93 0.56 12.61
C VAL A 58 12.33 1.20 13.95
N LEU A 59 11.50 0.99 14.97
CA LEU A 59 11.81 1.34 16.37
C LEU A 59 12.92 0.44 16.92
#